data_AF-A0A4Q7PJR7-F1
#
_entry.id   AF-A0A4Q7PJR7-F1
#
_cell.length_a   1.000
_cell.length_b   1.000
_cell.length_c   1.000
_cell.angle_alpha   90.00
_cell.angle_beta   90.00
_cell.angle_gamma   90.00
#
_symmetry.space_group_name_H-M   'P 1'
#
loop_
_entity.id
_entity.type
_entity.pdbx_description
1 polymer ?
#
loop_
_entity_poly.entity_id
_entity_poly.type
_entity_poly.pdbx_seq_one_letter_code
_entity_poly.pdbx_strand_id
1 'polypeptide(L)'
;MKKATFQEYTEAKKEIMAGGECKEYTSTDEYERFHKVICCEDGNNFWEVTWNEVTEFWSTKYPESRKYEVERELAKDTGTNMNQERYQKLANMCDTEHMTDADARLYIGQVLGFDPLKVKIVHEVSDYYIEEGRLKKWHTYHRDPQYNASDWNYIRFDVCGWQYEYENGMIRFYNS
;
A
#
# COMPACT_ATOMS: atom_id res chain seq x y z
N MET A 1 -12.65 -0.36 7.91
CA MET A 1 -13.07 -1.20 6.78
C MET A 1 -12.23 -2.46 6.77
N LYS A 2 -12.84 -3.62 6.50
CA LYS A 2 -12.16 -4.92 6.57
C LYS A 2 -11.50 -5.25 5.21
N LYS A 3 -10.22 -5.62 5.22
CA LYS A 3 -9.53 -6.19 4.04
C LYS A 3 -10.08 -7.59 3.78
N ALA A 4 -10.32 -7.93 2.52
CA ALA A 4 -10.78 -9.23 2.08
C ALA A 4 -9.82 -9.80 1.02
N THR A 5 -9.69 -11.12 1.02
CA THR A 5 -8.98 -11.89 0.00
C THR A 5 -9.83 -12.04 -1.27
N PHE A 6 -9.19 -12.42 -2.38
CA PHE A 6 -9.93 -12.75 -3.60
C PHE A 6 -10.94 -13.88 -3.36
N GLN A 7 -10.56 -14.89 -2.58
CA GLN A 7 -11.44 -16.00 -2.23
C GLN A 7 -12.69 -15.50 -1.49
N GLU A 8 -12.52 -14.70 -0.43
CA GLU A 8 -13.66 -14.13 0.33
C GLU A 8 -14.58 -13.28 -0.55
N TYR A 9 -14.02 -12.49 -1.48
CA TYR A 9 -14.79 -11.74 -2.47
C TYR A 9 -15.61 -12.67 -3.37
N THR A 10 -14.99 -13.70 -3.94
CA THR A 10 -15.69 -14.64 -4.84
C THR A 10 -16.75 -15.48 -4.12
N GLU A 11 -16.48 -15.91 -2.88
CA GLU A 11 -17.43 -16.66 -2.06
C GLU A 11 -18.64 -15.80 -1.68
N ALA A 12 -18.41 -14.56 -1.25
CA ALA A 12 -19.50 -13.63 -0.93
C ALA A 12 -20.40 -13.37 -2.15
N LYS A 13 -19.81 -13.21 -3.34
CA LYS A 13 -20.55 -13.02 -4.59
C LYS A 13 -21.35 -14.27 -4.97
N LYS A 14 -20.72 -15.45 -4.90
CA LYS A 14 -21.34 -16.74 -5.20
C LYS A 14 -22.50 -17.05 -4.25
N GLU A 15 -22.38 -16.70 -2.97
CA GLU A 15 -23.43 -16.94 -1.98
C GLU A 15 -24.71 -16.17 -2.28
N ILE A 16 -24.59 -14.92 -2.76
CA ILE A 16 -25.75 -14.13 -3.18
C ILE A 16 -26.35 -14.70 -4.46
N MET A 17 -25.50 -15.05 -5.44
CA MET A 17 -25.95 -15.62 -6.72
C MET A 17 -26.55 -17.02 -6.61
N ALA A 18 -26.36 -17.72 -5.48
CA ALA A 18 -26.99 -19.02 -5.23
C ALA A 18 -28.49 -18.92 -4.91
N GLY A 19 -29.00 -17.71 -4.66
CA GLY A 19 -30.38 -17.44 -4.24
C GLY A 19 -31.45 -17.55 -5.33
N GLY A 20 -31.06 -17.65 -6.61
CA GLY A 20 -32.01 -17.77 -7.72
C GLY A 20 -31.51 -17.05 -8.98
N GLU A 21 -32.44 -16.65 -9.86
CA GLU A 21 -32.10 -15.81 -11.00
C GLU A 21 -31.66 -14.42 -10.53
N CYS A 22 -30.57 -13.90 -11.11
CA CYS A 22 -30.03 -12.59 -10.77
C CYS A 22 -29.79 -11.74 -12.02
N LYS A 23 -29.97 -10.43 -11.88
CA LYS A 23 -29.71 -9.43 -12.92
C LYS A 23 -28.53 -8.55 -12.51
N GLU A 24 -27.62 -8.31 -13.45
CA GLU A 24 -26.46 -7.44 -13.26
C GLU A 24 -26.73 -6.06 -13.87
N TYR A 25 -26.39 -5.01 -13.11
CA TYR A 25 -26.42 -3.62 -13.53
C TYR A 25 -25.05 -3.00 -13.34
N THR A 26 -24.60 -2.21 -14.30
CA THR A 26 -23.30 -1.54 -14.25
C THR A 26 -23.44 -0.06 -14.57
N SER A 27 -22.63 0.77 -13.92
CA SER A 27 -22.55 2.21 -14.20
C SER A 27 -21.18 2.75 -13.82
N THR A 28 -20.82 3.90 -14.38
CA THR A 28 -19.62 4.65 -14.00
C THR A 28 -20.07 6.03 -13.52
N ASP A 29 -19.50 6.51 -12.41
CA ASP A 29 -19.81 7.84 -11.89
C ASP A 29 -18.84 8.94 -12.37
N GLU A 30 -19.08 10.17 -11.93
CA GLU A 30 -18.26 11.35 -12.27
C GLU A 30 -16.80 11.28 -11.81
N TYR A 31 -16.46 10.32 -10.92
CA TYR A 31 -15.10 10.08 -10.42
C TYR A 31 -14.45 8.85 -11.08
N GLU A 32 -14.99 8.39 -12.21
CA GLU A 32 -14.53 7.21 -12.94
C GLU A 32 -14.58 5.91 -12.12
N ARG A 33 -15.41 5.86 -11.06
CA ARG A 33 -15.59 4.64 -10.27
C ARG A 33 -16.60 3.74 -10.95
N PHE A 34 -16.27 2.47 -11.10
CA PHE A 34 -17.12 1.47 -11.73
C PHE A 34 -18.01 0.79 -10.68
N HIS A 35 -19.32 0.98 -10.79
CA HIS A 35 -20.32 0.37 -9.92
C HIS A 35 -20.91 -0.85 -10.61
N LYS A 36 -21.07 -1.93 -9.86
CA LYS A 36 -21.86 -3.09 -10.28
C LYS A 36 -22.79 -3.52 -9.16
N VAL A 37 -24.02 -3.81 -9.53
CA VAL A 37 -25.05 -4.33 -8.64
C VAL A 37 -25.61 -5.61 -9.22
N ILE A 38 -25.65 -6.66 -8.42
CA ILE A 38 -26.32 -7.91 -8.74
C ILE A 38 -27.57 -7.98 -7.88
N CYS A 39 -28.74 -8.05 -8.50
CA CYS A 39 -30.02 -8.18 -7.82
C CYS A 39 -30.63 -9.55 -8.10
N CYS A 40 -30.88 -10.35 -7.07
CA CYS A 40 -31.47 -11.68 -7.17
C CYS A 40 -32.96 -11.66 -6.81
N GLU A 41 -33.74 -12.59 -7.38
CA GLU A 41 -35.20 -12.66 -7.18
C GLU A 41 -35.63 -12.90 -5.72
N ASP A 42 -34.78 -13.55 -4.93
CA ASP A 42 -34.99 -13.79 -3.49
C ASP A 42 -34.82 -12.52 -2.64
N GLY A 43 -34.56 -11.37 -3.27
CA GLY A 43 -34.36 -10.07 -2.63
C GLY A 43 -32.93 -9.85 -2.14
N ASN A 44 -32.01 -10.81 -2.34
CA ASN A 44 -30.61 -10.62 -2.01
C ASN A 44 -29.88 -9.86 -3.11
N ASN A 45 -29.02 -8.94 -2.68
CA ASN A 45 -28.24 -8.12 -3.59
C ASN A 45 -26.77 -8.13 -3.20
N PHE A 46 -25.90 -7.97 -4.19
CA PHE A 46 -24.47 -7.78 -4.04
C PHE A 46 -24.08 -6.49 -4.76
N TRP A 47 -23.34 -5.64 -4.07
CA TRP A 47 -22.86 -4.38 -4.59
C TRP A 47 -21.34 -4.39 -4.60
N GLU A 48 -20.75 -3.89 -5.68
CA GLU A 48 -19.32 -3.64 -5.78
C GLU A 48 -19.04 -2.28 -6.43
N VAL A 49 -18.02 -1.59 -5.94
CA VAL A 49 -17.49 -0.35 -6.49
C VAL A 49 -16.00 -0.55 -6.68
N THR A 50 -15.52 -0.44 -7.92
CA THR A 50 -14.11 -0.59 -8.27
C THR A 50 -13.49 0.74 -8.65
N TRP A 51 -12.38 1.07 -8.02
CA TRP A 51 -11.59 2.27 -8.29
C TRP A 51 -10.13 2.03 -7.91
N ASN A 52 -9.20 2.43 -8.78
CA ASN A 52 -7.76 2.22 -8.59
C ASN A 52 -7.40 0.78 -8.18
N GLU A 53 -7.92 -0.20 -8.91
CA GLU A 53 -7.66 -1.65 -8.69
C GLU A 53 -8.11 -2.19 -7.32
N VAL A 54 -8.85 -1.38 -6.55
CA VAL A 54 -9.52 -1.76 -5.31
C VAL A 54 -11.02 -1.89 -5.57
N THR A 55 -11.57 -3.05 -5.23
CA THR A 55 -13.01 -3.32 -5.24
C THR A 55 -13.53 -3.30 -3.81
N GLU A 56 -14.36 -2.30 -3.49
CA GLU A 56 -15.19 -2.29 -2.29
C GLU A 56 -16.49 -3.03 -2.56
N PHE A 57 -16.90 -3.95 -1.69
CA PHE A 57 -18.10 -4.75 -1.88
C PHE A 57 -18.85 -5.03 -0.57
N TRP A 58 -20.17 -5.19 -0.70
CA TRP A 58 -21.08 -5.54 0.38
C TRP A 58 -22.31 -6.26 -0.19
N SER A 59 -23.15 -6.79 0.69
CA SER A 59 -24.35 -7.52 0.28
C SER A 59 -25.46 -7.37 1.30
N THR A 60 -26.66 -7.84 0.97
CA THR A 60 -27.79 -7.88 1.91
C THR A 60 -27.50 -8.74 3.13
N LYS A 61 -26.76 -9.85 2.96
CA LYS A 61 -26.35 -10.76 4.05
C LYS A 61 -25.19 -10.20 4.88
N TYR A 62 -24.29 -9.47 4.24
CA TYR A 62 -23.10 -8.88 4.86
C TYR A 62 -23.05 -7.39 4.53
N PRO A 63 -23.72 -6.55 5.33
CA PRO A 63 -23.85 -5.12 5.05
C PRO A 63 -22.56 -4.34 5.34
N GLU A 64 -21.64 -4.90 6.15
CA GLU A 64 -20.34 -4.30 6.37
C GLU A 64 -19.49 -4.36 5.11
N SER A 65 -18.99 -3.20 4.68
CA SER A 65 -18.15 -3.13 3.48
C SER A 65 -16.78 -3.77 3.70
N ARG A 66 -16.35 -4.49 2.67
CA ARG A 66 -15.06 -5.16 2.58
C ARG A 66 -14.33 -4.67 1.33
N LYS A 67 -13.00 -4.61 1.38
CA LYS A 67 -12.17 -4.21 0.24
C LYS A 67 -11.27 -5.35 -0.18
N TYR A 68 -11.38 -5.73 -1.44
CA TYR A 68 -10.46 -6.62 -2.13
C TYR A 68 -9.59 -5.77 -3.05
N GLU A 69 -8.29 -6.03 -3.05
CA GLU A 69 -7.32 -5.44 -3.95
C GLU A 69 -6.63 -6.58 -4.70
N VAL A 70 -6.45 -6.42 -6.01
CA VAL A 70 -5.86 -7.46 -6.85
C VAL A 70 -4.45 -7.77 -6.35
N GLU A 71 -4.16 -9.00 -5.94
CA GLU A 71 -2.80 -9.33 -5.52
C GLU A 71 -1.88 -9.42 -6.74
N ARG A 72 -0.78 -8.65 -6.71
CA ARG A 72 0.28 -8.70 -7.72
C ARG A 72 1.62 -8.98 -7.06
N GLU A 73 2.46 -9.73 -7.77
CA GLU A 73 3.84 -9.91 -7.34
C GLU A 73 4.61 -8.61 -7.52
N LEU A 74 5.23 -8.15 -6.43
CA LEU A 74 6.08 -6.97 -6.46
C LEU A 74 7.33 -7.23 -7.31
N ALA A 75 7.76 -6.21 -8.03
CA ALA A 75 9.00 -6.23 -8.77
C ALA A 75 10.17 -6.44 -7.81
N LYS A 76 11.05 -7.38 -8.13
CA LYS A 76 12.27 -7.61 -7.34
C LYS A 76 13.23 -6.44 -7.53
N ASP A 77 14.00 -6.14 -6.48
CA ASP A 77 15.06 -5.13 -6.48
C ASP A 77 14.61 -3.72 -6.91
N THR A 78 13.31 -3.42 -6.77
CA THR A 78 12.69 -2.16 -7.17
C THR A 78 11.63 -1.75 -6.15
N GLY A 79 11.52 -0.44 -5.88
CA GLY A 79 10.64 0.13 -4.88
C GLY A 79 11.28 0.22 -3.50
N THR A 80 10.42 0.27 -2.46
CA THR A 80 10.90 0.30 -1.08
C THR A 80 11.31 -1.09 -0.61
N ASN A 81 12.42 -1.14 0.13
CA ASN A 81 12.91 -2.35 0.77
C ASN A 81 12.16 -2.63 2.09
N MET A 82 11.67 -1.57 2.73
CA MET A 82 10.96 -1.68 4.00
C MET A 82 9.51 -2.08 3.76
N ASN A 83 9.12 -3.23 4.32
CA ASN A 83 7.73 -3.67 4.33
C ASN A 83 6.84 -2.69 5.14
N GLN A 84 5.64 -2.41 4.62
CA GLN A 84 4.73 -1.42 5.22
C GLN A 84 4.29 -1.77 6.65
N GLU A 85 4.01 -3.05 6.95
CA GLU A 85 3.63 -3.46 8.31
C GLU A 85 4.79 -3.32 9.28
N ARG A 86 6.03 -3.62 8.83
CA ARG A 86 7.24 -3.42 9.63
C ARG A 86 7.49 -1.94 9.91
N TYR A 87 7.32 -1.08 8.91
CA TYR A 87 7.40 0.37 9.09
C TYR A 87 6.34 0.87 10.08
N GLN A 88 5.08 0.46 9.92
CA GLN A 88 4.00 0.85 10.84
C GLN A 88 4.27 0.38 12.26
N LYS A 89 4.80 -0.83 12.44
CA LYS A 89 5.21 -1.33 13.75
C LYS A 89 6.30 -0.47 14.35
N LEU A 90 7.35 -0.15 13.59
CA LEU A 90 8.42 0.76 14.01
C LEU A 90 7.86 2.13 14.41
N ALA A 91 7.04 2.75 13.57
CA ALA A 91 6.46 4.06 13.82
C ALA A 91 5.50 4.09 15.02
N ASN A 92 4.82 2.98 15.34
CA ASN A 92 3.85 2.96 16.44
C ASN A 92 4.43 2.51 17.79
N MET A 93 5.72 2.18 17.86
CA MET A 93 6.37 1.83 19.13
C MET A 93 6.55 3.08 20.00
N CYS A 94 6.26 2.95 21.30
CA CYS A 94 6.27 4.08 22.24
C CYS A 94 7.64 4.75 22.38
N ASP A 95 8.72 3.99 22.19
CA ASP A 95 10.09 4.45 22.36
C ASP A 95 10.75 4.84 21.03
N THR A 96 9.99 4.85 19.92
CA THR A 96 10.51 5.30 18.62
C THR A 96 10.59 6.82 18.59
N GLU A 97 11.79 7.31 18.30
CA GLU A 97 12.04 8.70 17.96
C GLU A 97 11.58 8.97 16.52
N HIS A 98 10.61 9.86 16.39
CA HIS A 98 10.18 10.44 15.12
C HIS A 98 11.13 11.57 14.75
N MET A 99 12.11 11.29 13.89
CA MET A 99 13.17 12.26 13.60
C MET A 99 12.66 13.34 12.66
N THR A 100 13.09 14.58 12.89
CA THR A 100 12.89 15.64 11.89
C THR A 100 13.81 15.44 10.69
N ASP A 101 13.53 16.10 9.56
CA ASP A 101 14.44 16.10 8.41
C ASP A 101 15.86 16.57 8.76
N ALA A 102 15.99 17.51 9.71
CA ALA A 102 17.29 17.99 10.14
C ALA A 102 18.05 16.91 10.92
N ASP A 103 17.39 16.24 11.86
CA ASP A 103 17.99 15.19 12.68
C ASP A 103 18.35 13.98 11.82
N ALA A 104 17.48 13.59 10.90
CA ALA A 104 17.72 12.49 9.96
C ALA A 104 18.92 12.77 9.05
N ARG A 105 19.07 13.99 8.51
CA ARG A 105 20.26 14.38 7.72
C ARG A 105 21.55 14.30 8.52
N LEU A 106 21.53 14.81 9.75
CA LEU A 106 22.69 14.76 10.64
C LEU A 106 23.07 13.33 10.99
N TYR A 107 22.09 12.49 11.31
CA TYR A 107 22.29 11.07 11.59
C TYR A 107 22.90 10.33 10.40
N ILE A 108 22.33 10.51 9.20
CA ILE A 108 22.86 9.90 7.98
C ILE A 108 24.30 10.33 7.72
N GLY A 109 24.63 11.61 7.91
CA GLY A 109 26.01 12.06 7.75
C GLY A 109 26.98 11.51 8.79
N GLN A 110 26.55 11.38 10.05
CA GLN A 110 27.36 10.81 11.12
C GLN A 110 27.60 9.30 10.93
N VAL A 111 26.57 8.56 10.54
CA VAL A 111 26.61 7.09 10.48
C VAL A 111 27.18 6.59 9.16
N LEU A 112 26.84 7.22 8.04
CA LEU A 112 27.23 6.78 6.70
C LEU A 112 28.34 7.63 6.07
N GLY A 113 28.72 8.75 6.71
CA GLY A 113 29.78 9.63 6.22
C GLY A 113 29.35 10.54 5.05
N PHE A 114 28.06 10.63 4.74
CA PHE A 114 27.56 11.59 3.74
C PHE A 114 27.63 13.03 4.26
N ASP A 115 27.72 13.99 3.33
CA ASP A 115 27.58 15.42 3.66
C ASP A 115 26.10 15.72 3.98
N PRO A 116 25.74 16.07 5.24
CA PRO A 116 24.34 16.31 5.62
C PRO A 116 23.65 17.39 4.77
N LEU A 117 24.40 18.35 4.23
CA LEU A 117 23.84 19.42 3.40
C LEU A 117 23.44 18.96 2.00
N LYS A 118 23.96 17.81 1.55
CA LYS A 118 23.62 17.20 0.26
C LYS A 118 22.56 16.11 0.38
N VAL A 119 22.25 15.68 1.60
CA VAL A 119 21.21 14.69 1.89
C VAL A 119 19.85 15.38 1.84
N LYS A 120 18.92 14.81 1.08
CA LYS A 120 17.52 15.21 1.04
C LYS A 120 16.67 14.07 1.60
N ILE A 121 15.94 14.32 2.68
CA ILE A 121 14.97 13.36 3.20
C ILE A 121 13.77 13.31 2.26
N VAL A 122 13.28 12.10 1.99
CA VAL A 122 12.13 11.84 1.12
C VAL A 122 11.11 11.05 1.91
N HIS A 123 9.88 11.55 1.94
CA HIS A 123 8.79 10.97 2.74
C HIS A 123 7.83 10.11 1.92
N GLU A 124 7.94 10.15 0.60
CA GLU A 124 7.09 9.35 -0.29
C GLU A 124 7.91 8.20 -0.87
N VAL A 125 7.44 6.98 -0.62
CA VAL A 125 8.01 5.77 -1.21
C VAL A 125 6.95 4.96 -1.92
N SER A 126 7.36 4.17 -2.90
CA SER A 126 6.45 3.36 -3.70
C SER A 126 6.97 1.97 -3.89
N ASP A 127 6.04 1.02 -3.99
CA ASP A 127 6.31 -0.31 -4.51
C ASP A 127 5.83 -0.41 -5.94
N TYR A 128 6.41 -1.34 -6.68
CA TYR A 128 6.16 -1.53 -8.09
C TYR A 128 5.85 -2.99 -8.39
N TYR A 129 5.13 -3.21 -9.48
CA TYR A 129 4.87 -4.52 -10.05
C TYR A 129 5.24 -4.52 -11.54
N ILE A 130 5.37 -5.69 -12.12
CA ILE A 130 5.63 -5.84 -13.55
C ILE A 130 4.33 -6.25 -14.24
N GLU A 131 3.91 -5.48 -15.23
CA GLU A 131 2.81 -5.83 -16.13
C GLU A 131 3.25 -5.63 -17.57
N GLU A 132 3.07 -6.66 -18.39
CA GLU A 132 3.49 -6.64 -19.81
C GLU A 132 4.96 -6.24 -20.01
N GLY A 133 5.84 -6.65 -19.08
CA GLY A 133 7.27 -6.33 -19.12
C GLY A 133 7.60 -4.87 -18.78
N ARG A 134 6.64 -4.09 -18.30
CA ARG A 134 6.82 -2.71 -17.85
C ARG A 134 6.66 -2.61 -16.34
N LEU A 135 7.53 -1.83 -15.72
CA LEU A 135 7.41 -1.48 -14.32
C LEU A 135 6.25 -0.50 -14.15
N LYS A 136 5.30 -0.83 -13.27
CA LYS A 136 4.18 0.04 -12.91
C LYS A 136 4.17 0.29 -11.41
N LYS A 137 3.89 1.53 -11.02
CA LYS A 137 3.74 1.91 -9.62
C LYS A 137 2.48 1.26 -9.07
N TRP A 138 2.60 0.59 -7.92
CA TRP A 138 1.51 -0.11 -7.25
C TRP A 138 0.98 0.73 -6.09
N HIS A 139 1.75 0.78 -5.01
CA HIS A 139 1.39 1.51 -3.80
C HIS A 139 2.29 2.71 -3.61
N THR A 140 1.75 3.74 -2.95
CA THR A 140 2.52 4.87 -2.47
C THR A 140 2.26 5.02 -0.98
N TYR A 141 3.34 5.12 -0.21
CA TYR A 141 3.32 5.23 1.23
C TYR A 141 3.98 6.53 1.65
N HIS A 142 3.40 7.16 2.66
CA HIS A 142 4.05 8.24 3.39
C HIS A 142 4.82 7.66 4.58
N ARG A 143 6.11 7.97 4.68
CA ARG A 143 7.01 7.45 5.71
C ARG A 143 7.99 8.52 6.19
N ASP A 144 7.77 8.99 7.40
CA ASP A 144 8.70 9.84 8.11
C ASP A 144 9.93 9.04 8.59
N PRO A 145 11.11 9.68 8.74
CA PRO A 145 12.27 9.07 9.39
C PRO A 145 11.97 8.59 10.82
N GLN A 146 12.31 7.33 11.10
CA GLN A 146 12.09 6.69 12.39
C GLN A 146 13.39 6.11 12.93
N TYR A 147 13.65 6.34 14.22
CA TYR A 147 14.76 5.73 14.92
C TYR A 147 14.32 5.14 16.24
N ASN A 148 14.50 3.85 16.44
CA ASN A 148 14.26 3.19 17.73
C ASN A 148 15.56 2.57 18.26
N ALA A 149 16.31 1.91 17.39
CA ALA A 149 17.62 1.34 17.69
C ALA A 149 18.50 1.32 16.44
N SER A 150 19.80 1.01 16.59
CA SER A 150 20.74 0.93 15.45
C SER A 150 20.36 -0.15 14.42
N ASP A 151 19.63 -1.18 14.83
CA ASP A 151 19.09 -2.27 14.01
C ASP A 151 17.56 -2.21 13.86
N TRP A 152 16.91 -1.13 14.32
CA TRP A 152 15.48 -0.88 14.18
C TRP A 152 15.22 0.60 13.85
N ASN A 153 15.33 0.94 12.58
CA ASN A 153 15.21 2.31 12.06
C ASN A 153 14.84 2.31 10.58
N TYR A 154 14.36 3.45 10.11
CA TYR A 154 14.02 3.68 8.71
C TYR A 154 14.24 5.13 8.33
N ILE A 155 15.03 5.38 7.28
CA ILE A 155 15.19 6.71 6.67
C ILE A 155 15.27 6.56 5.15
N ARG A 156 14.37 7.20 4.41
CA ARG A 156 14.48 7.34 2.96
C ARG A 156 15.14 8.68 2.63
N PHE A 157 16.22 8.66 1.84
CA PHE A 157 16.95 9.87 1.48
C PHE A 157 17.64 9.79 0.11
N ASP A 158 17.77 10.93 -0.54
CA ASP A 158 18.53 11.10 -1.76
C ASP A 158 19.82 11.87 -1.49
N VAL A 159 20.90 11.50 -2.17
CA VAL A 159 22.16 12.23 -2.10
C VAL A 159 22.88 12.14 -3.44
N CYS A 160 23.26 13.29 -4.00
CA CYS A 160 24.05 13.38 -5.24
C CYS A 160 23.46 12.58 -6.43
N GLY A 161 22.13 12.55 -6.57
CA GLY A 161 21.45 11.84 -7.66
C GLY A 161 21.21 10.35 -7.42
N TRP A 162 21.63 9.82 -6.27
CA TRP A 162 21.36 8.45 -5.84
C TRP A 162 20.26 8.41 -4.80
N GLN A 163 19.51 7.32 -4.82
CA GLN A 163 18.33 7.11 -4.00
C GLN A 163 18.58 5.94 -3.04
N TYR A 164 18.42 6.18 -1.74
CA TYR A 164 18.71 5.18 -0.70
C TYR A 164 17.61 5.08 0.35
N GLU A 165 17.55 3.90 0.96
CA GLU A 165 16.91 3.67 2.24
C GLU A 165 17.95 3.18 3.23
N TYR A 166 17.98 3.79 4.40
CA TYR A 166 18.65 3.23 5.57
C TYR A 166 17.61 2.44 6.36
N GLU A 167 17.69 1.12 6.28
CA GLU A 167 16.74 0.18 6.87
C GLU A 167 17.47 -0.69 7.89
N ASN A 168 17.08 -0.60 9.15
CA ASN A 168 17.56 -1.49 10.22
C ASN A 168 19.09 -1.58 10.29
N GLY A 169 19.76 -0.44 10.17
CA GLY A 169 21.23 -0.38 10.23
C GLY A 169 21.95 -0.64 8.90
N MET A 170 21.23 -0.87 7.80
CA MET A 170 21.80 -1.15 6.49
C MET A 170 21.38 -0.12 5.45
N ILE A 171 22.35 0.38 4.68
CA ILE A 171 22.07 1.18 3.48
C ILE A 171 21.64 0.26 2.33
N ARG A 172 20.54 0.60 1.68
CA ARG A 172 19.97 -0.11 0.53
C ARG A 172 19.66 0.87 -0.59
N PHE A 173 19.79 0.42 -1.83
CA PHE A 173 19.33 1.21 -2.96
C PHE A 173 17.81 1.25 -2.98
N TYR A 174 17.27 2.42 -3.30
CA TYR A 174 15.88 2.59 -3.65
C TYR A 174 15.83 2.78 -5.17
N ASN A 175 15.41 1.75 -5.89
CA ASN A 175 15.28 1.81 -7.34
C ASN A 175 13.83 2.17 -7.68
N SER A 176 13.62 3.21 -8.48
CA SER A 176 12.30 3.71 -8.88
C SER A 176 12.27 4.09 -10.34
#